data_AF-A0A853IF96-F1
#
_entry.id   AF-A0A853IF96-F1
#
_cell.length_a   1.000
_cell.length_b   1.000
_cell.length_c   1.000
_cell.angle_alpha   90.00
_cell.angle_beta   90.00
_cell.angle_gamma   90.00
#
_symmetry.space_group_name_H-M   'P 1'
#
loop_
_entity.id
_entity.type
_entity.pdbx_description
1 polymer ?
#
loop_
_entity_poly.entity_id
_entity_poly.type
_entity_poly.pdbx_seq_one_letter_code
_entity_poly.pdbx_strand_id
1 'polypeptide(L)'
;MDKKEIQEFIACLGDERRIFYYHKDRYCFDLLRYELQRNNRSTGKLSQLKQSQFSQFFNKNTVKNALAGYGNGEISADQLASCWHDKPLMFTLTLDCWGESDRGWDQTSRNQSNLVLQVNFTGEHLDEYKRLIKPENMTYGPFENSGHPINNKGRHTMAWVRLDFDLATNEALIEEIQNDWLREANSALKQLEEKRKNNPNTKPSQVWYGIGGSHNELAEYVQTALKPYQQVWSEVALAAVIQLIREELGITTIYYHTYDTGKKIKDIGSSPPRSMYTKLPKQFGFKQTTETPEFLMKDKVSRRYLKAIKQPEWFVMRL
;
A
#
# COMPACT_ATOMS: atom_id res chain seq x y z
N MET A 1 -4.00 16.26 -8.16
CA MET A 1 -5.30 16.72 -8.72
C MET A 1 -5.86 17.88 -7.90
N ASP A 2 -6.85 18.60 -8.41
CA ASP A 2 -7.57 19.58 -7.61
C ASP A 2 -8.31 18.87 -6.45
N LYS A 3 -8.36 19.51 -5.27
CA LYS A 3 -8.97 18.90 -4.08
C LYS A 3 -10.46 18.61 -4.28
N LYS A 4 -11.17 19.46 -5.01
CA LYS A 4 -12.59 19.27 -5.31
C LYS A 4 -12.80 18.05 -6.20
N GLU A 5 -11.94 17.85 -7.21
CA GLU A 5 -11.99 16.65 -8.06
C GLU A 5 -11.81 15.38 -7.24
N ILE A 6 -10.86 15.36 -6.29
CA ILE A 6 -10.66 14.22 -5.40
C ILE A 6 -11.90 13.96 -4.54
N GLN A 7 -12.51 15.02 -4.00
CA GLN A 7 -13.74 14.88 -3.20
C GLN A 7 -14.90 14.35 -4.04
N GLU A 8 -15.01 14.75 -5.31
CA GLU A 8 -16.00 14.20 -6.24
C GLU A 8 -15.75 12.70 -6.50
N PHE A 9 -14.49 12.29 -6.73
CA PHE A 9 -14.16 10.86 -6.83
C PHE A 9 -14.51 10.09 -5.55
N ILE A 10 -14.14 10.64 -4.39
CA ILE A 10 -14.49 10.03 -3.10
C ILE A 10 -16.00 9.98 -2.94
N ALA A 11 -16.78 10.98 -3.34
CA ALA A 11 -18.24 10.92 -3.25
C ALA A 11 -18.83 9.85 -4.19
N CYS A 12 -18.31 9.71 -5.40
CA CYS A 12 -18.74 8.68 -6.35
C CYS A 12 -18.37 7.25 -5.90
N LEU A 13 -17.27 7.11 -5.17
CA LEU A 13 -16.70 5.82 -4.77
C LEU A 13 -17.00 5.47 -3.30
N GLY A 14 -17.19 6.43 -2.41
CA GLY A 14 -16.72 6.37 -1.02
C GLY A 14 -17.69 5.83 0.03
N ASP A 15 -18.96 5.60 -0.29
CA ASP A 15 -19.95 5.24 0.73
C ASP A 15 -20.18 3.72 0.87
N GLU A 16 -19.68 2.90 -0.06
CA GLU A 16 -19.81 1.45 0.05
C GLU A 16 -18.71 0.82 0.90
N ARG A 17 -19.11 -0.10 1.79
CA ARG A 17 -18.18 -0.90 2.59
C ARG A 17 -17.38 -1.83 1.67
N ARG A 18 -16.14 -1.44 1.38
CA ARG A 18 -15.18 -2.27 0.63
C ARG A 18 -14.45 -3.23 1.56
N ILE A 19 -14.67 -4.53 1.36
CA ILE A 19 -13.86 -5.57 1.99
C ILE A 19 -12.83 -6.09 1.01
N PHE A 20 -11.57 -6.05 1.42
CA PHE A 20 -10.45 -6.56 0.64
C PHE A 20 -9.91 -7.82 1.31
N TYR A 21 -9.98 -8.94 0.59
CA TYR A 21 -9.49 -10.24 1.02
C TYR A 21 -8.10 -10.46 0.44
N TYR A 22 -7.14 -10.83 1.29
CA TYR A 22 -5.77 -11.00 0.84
C TYR A 22 -5.07 -12.15 1.53
N HIS A 23 -4.40 -12.99 0.75
CA HIS A 23 -3.36 -13.89 1.24
C HIS A 23 -2.05 -13.56 0.52
N LYS A 24 -0.93 -14.02 1.10
CA LYS A 24 0.40 -13.80 0.54
C LYS A 24 0.48 -14.23 -0.92
N ASP A 25 1.17 -13.44 -1.74
CA ASP A 25 1.31 -13.64 -3.18
C ASP A 25 0.02 -13.57 -4.02
N ARG A 26 -1.15 -13.24 -3.44
CA ARG A 26 -2.42 -13.13 -4.18
C ARG A 26 -2.32 -12.21 -5.40
N TYR A 27 -1.59 -11.11 -5.26
CA TYR A 27 -1.34 -10.13 -6.33
C TYR A 27 -0.77 -10.76 -7.62
N CYS A 28 -0.05 -11.88 -7.52
CA CYS A 28 0.49 -12.55 -8.70
C CYS A 28 -0.62 -13.02 -9.65
N PHE A 29 -1.71 -13.56 -9.11
CA PHE A 29 -2.83 -14.04 -9.90
C PHE A 29 -3.65 -12.88 -10.48
N ASP A 30 -3.88 -11.83 -9.68
CA ASP A 30 -4.62 -10.65 -10.12
C ASP A 30 -3.88 -9.91 -11.25
N LEU A 31 -2.55 -9.77 -11.17
CA LEU A 31 -1.74 -9.17 -12.22
C LEU A 31 -1.66 -10.02 -13.50
N LEU A 32 -1.58 -11.35 -13.37
CA LEU A 32 -1.65 -12.24 -14.55
C LEU A 32 -3.03 -12.15 -15.22
N ARG A 33 -4.10 -11.98 -14.43
CA ARG A 33 -5.45 -11.76 -14.94
C ARG A 33 -5.52 -10.44 -15.71
N TYR A 34 -4.97 -9.36 -15.17
CA TYR A 34 -4.89 -8.08 -15.87
C TYR A 34 -4.07 -8.19 -17.17
N GLU A 35 -2.98 -8.96 -17.20
CA GLU A 35 -2.23 -9.19 -18.45
C GLU A 35 -3.09 -9.90 -19.51
N LEU A 36 -3.93 -10.88 -19.14
CA LEU A 36 -4.85 -11.50 -20.10
C LEU A 36 -5.87 -10.49 -20.65
N GLN A 37 -6.48 -9.70 -19.75
CA GLN A 37 -7.46 -8.68 -20.11
C GLN A 37 -6.87 -7.59 -20.99
N ARG A 38 -5.65 -7.14 -20.72
CA ARG A 38 -4.90 -6.17 -21.54
C ARG A 38 -4.74 -6.64 -22.99
N ASN A 39 -4.59 -7.95 -23.18
CA ASN A 39 -4.47 -8.57 -24.49
C ASN A 39 -5.84 -8.94 -25.10
N ASN A 40 -6.95 -8.46 -24.53
CA ASN A 40 -8.33 -8.77 -24.91
C ASN A 40 -8.63 -10.28 -24.93
N ARG A 41 -8.13 -11.02 -23.93
CA ARG A 41 -8.29 -12.46 -23.83
C ARG A 41 -8.94 -12.86 -22.52
N SER A 42 -9.92 -13.77 -22.61
CA SER A 42 -10.51 -14.45 -21.46
C SER A 42 -9.69 -15.67 -21.02
N THR A 43 -8.92 -16.27 -21.94
CA THR A 43 -8.06 -17.44 -21.72
C THR A 43 -6.72 -17.23 -22.43
N GLY A 44 -5.62 -17.69 -21.83
CA GLY A 44 -4.30 -17.61 -22.43
C GLY A 44 -3.38 -18.78 -22.08
N LYS A 45 -2.38 -18.99 -22.93
CA LYS A 45 -1.36 -20.02 -22.71
C LYS A 45 -0.40 -19.58 -21.60
N LEU A 46 -0.10 -20.48 -20.66
CA LEU A 46 0.88 -20.25 -19.60
C LEU A 46 2.27 -19.90 -20.17
N SER A 47 2.63 -20.45 -21.32
CA SER A 47 3.88 -20.11 -22.02
C SER A 47 3.94 -18.64 -22.46
N GLN A 48 2.81 -18.05 -22.87
CA GLN A 48 2.73 -16.64 -23.24
C GLN A 48 2.81 -15.74 -22.00
N LEU A 49 2.09 -16.09 -20.93
CA LEU A 49 2.18 -15.35 -19.66
C LEU A 49 3.59 -15.37 -19.08
N LYS A 50 4.33 -16.47 -19.24
CA LYS A 50 5.75 -16.58 -18.85
C LYS A 50 6.68 -15.67 -19.67
N GLN A 51 6.26 -15.17 -20.82
CA GLN A 51 7.02 -14.22 -21.63
C GLN A 51 6.66 -12.76 -21.32
N SER A 52 5.63 -12.51 -20.51
CA SER A 52 5.22 -11.17 -20.09
C SER A 52 6.18 -10.55 -19.08
N GLN A 53 5.91 -9.30 -18.67
CA GLN A 53 6.63 -8.64 -17.56
C GLN A 53 6.47 -9.37 -16.21
N PHE A 54 5.51 -10.28 -16.11
CA PHE A 54 5.18 -11.03 -14.90
C PHE A 54 5.81 -12.43 -14.85
N SER A 55 6.78 -12.71 -15.73
CA SER A 55 7.48 -14.00 -15.83
C SER A 55 8.06 -14.49 -14.49
N GLN A 56 8.53 -13.58 -13.65
CA GLN A 56 9.09 -13.90 -12.34
C GLN A 56 8.09 -14.54 -11.37
N PHE A 57 6.78 -14.32 -11.54
CA PHE A 57 5.76 -14.90 -10.64
C PHE A 57 5.73 -16.41 -10.72
N PHE A 58 6.04 -16.98 -11.89
CA PHE A 58 6.13 -18.42 -12.10
C PHE A 58 7.28 -19.09 -11.33
N ASN A 59 8.17 -18.32 -10.71
CA ASN A 59 9.20 -18.86 -9.82
C ASN A 59 8.72 -19.03 -8.37
N LYS A 60 7.61 -18.39 -7.98
CA LYS A 60 7.03 -18.49 -6.63
C LYS A 60 6.34 -19.83 -6.44
N ASN A 61 6.56 -20.46 -5.29
CA ASN A 61 5.97 -21.76 -4.98
C ASN A 61 4.43 -21.70 -4.99
N THR A 62 3.83 -20.63 -4.45
CA THR A 62 2.38 -20.40 -4.46
C THR A 62 1.82 -20.48 -5.88
N VAL A 63 2.46 -19.79 -6.83
CA VAL A 63 2.04 -19.77 -8.24
C VAL A 63 2.33 -21.11 -8.93
N LYS A 64 3.49 -21.73 -8.69
CA LYS A 64 3.82 -23.05 -9.26
C LYS A 64 2.81 -24.10 -8.84
N ASN A 65 2.49 -24.16 -7.55
CA ASN A 65 1.56 -25.13 -7.00
C ASN A 65 0.15 -24.91 -7.53
N ALA A 66 -0.30 -23.65 -7.57
CA ALA A 66 -1.59 -23.28 -8.17
C ALA A 66 -1.71 -23.73 -9.62
N LEU A 67 -0.67 -23.48 -10.41
CA LEU A 67 -0.70 -23.65 -11.85
C LEU A 67 -0.35 -25.08 -12.30
N ALA A 68 0.16 -25.93 -11.41
CA ALA A 68 0.52 -27.32 -11.72
C ALA A 68 -0.69 -28.17 -12.16
N GLY A 69 -1.90 -27.83 -11.71
CA GLY A 69 -3.13 -28.53 -12.06
C GLY A 69 -3.65 -28.29 -13.49
N TYR A 70 -3.12 -27.31 -14.22
CA TYR A 70 -3.61 -26.92 -15.55
C TYR A 70 -2.85 -27.67 -16.66
N GLY A 71 -3.20 -28.96 -16.83
CA GLY A 71 -2.49 -29.91 -17.69
C GLY A 71 -2.50 -29.61 -19.20
N ASN A 72 -3.41 -28.76 -19.68
CA ASN A 72 -3.45 -28.30 -21.08
C ASN A 72 -2.55 -27.07 -21.33
N GLY A 73 -1.91 -26.51 -20.28
CA GLY A 73 -1.06 -25.34 -20.40
C GLY A 73 -1.80 -24.03 -20.67
N GLU A 74 -3.13 -23.99 -20.46
CA GLU A 74 -3.98 -22.82 -20.61
C GLU A 74 -4.69 -22.47 -19.30
N ILE A 75 -4.96 -21.19 -19.09
CA ILE A 75 -5.69 -20.71 -17.91
C ILE A 75 -6.58 -19.52 -18.28
N SER A 76 -7.77 -19.46 -17.71
CA SER A 76 -8.71 -18.36 -17.86
C SER A 76 -8.54 -17.27 -16.80
N ALA A 77 -9.07 -16.09 -17.08
CA ALA A 77 -9.15 -14.98 -16.13
C ALA A 77 -9.93 -15.37 -14.87
N ASP A 78 -11.02 -16.13 -15.00
CA ASP A 78 -11.84 -16.60 -13.89
C ASP A 78 -11.13 -17.65 -13.03
N GLN A 79 -10.35 -18.52 -13.68
CA GLN A 79 -9.49 -19.50 -12.99
C GLN A 79 -8.41 -18.79 -12.16
N LEU A 80 -7.76 -17.77 -12.71
CA LEU A 80 -6.80 -16.94 -11.97
C LEU A 80 -7.48 -16.22 -10.78
N ALA A 81 -8.68 -15.66 -10.98
CA ALA A 81 -9.43 -14.99 -9.92
C ALA A 81 -9.84 -15.95 -8.78
N SER A 82 -10.04 -17.23 -9.10
CA SER A 82 -10.46 -18.29 -8.18
C SER A 82 -9.29 -18.97 -7.45
N CYS A 83 -8.04 -18.62 -7.75
CA CYS A 83 -6.86 -19.16 -7.07
C CYS A 83 -6.75 -18.63 -5.64
N TRP A 84 -7.33 -19.35 -4.67
CA TRP A 84 -7.25 -19.08 -3.23
C TRP A 84 -6.59 -20.27 -2.52
N HIS A 85 -5.40 -20.07 -1.94
CA HIS A 85 -4.59 -21.16 -1.38
C HIS A 85 -4.59 -21.20 0.15
N ASP A 86 -4.82 -20.05 0.77
CA ASP A 86 -4.82 -19.88 2.22
C ASP A 86 -6.09 -19.14 2.66
N LYS A 87 -6.42 -19.25 3.95
CA LYS A 87 -7.44 -18.40 4.57
C LYS A 87 -6.98 -16.93 4.44
N PRO A 88 -7.74 -16.06 3.73
CA PRO A 88 -7.32 -14.69 3.55
C PRO A 88 -7.45 -13.88 4.84
N LEU A 89 -6.53 -12.94 5.02
CA LEU A 89 -6.74 -11.80 5.90
C LEU A 89 -7.78 -10.88 5.27
N MET A 90 -8.56 -10.24 6.13
CA MET A 90 -9.59 -9.28 5.74
C MET A 90 -9.13 -7.87 6.09
N PHE A 91 -9.45 -6.93 5.21
CA PHE A 91 -9.20 -5.50 5.37
C PHE A 91 -10.44 -4.71 4.97
N THR A 92 -10.63 -3.53 5.55
CA THR A 92 -11.63 -2.57 5.08
C THR A 92 -10.92 -1.44 4.36
N LEU A 93 -11.32 -1.16 3.12
CA LEU A 93 -10.73 -0.07 2.34
C LEU A 93 -11.60 1.19 2.48
N THR A 94 -10.96 2.32 2.73
CA THR A 94 -11.59 3.64 2.68
C THR A 94 -10.76 4.59 1.83
N LEU A 95 -11.41 5.63 1.32
CA LEU A 95 -10.76 6.68 0.55
C LEU A 95 -10.76 7.97 1.35
N ASP A 96 -9.68 8.73 1.21
CA ASP A 96 -9.52 10.06 1.81
C ASP A 96 -8.69 10.96 0.89
N CYS A 97 -8.46 12.20 1.30
CA CYS A 97 -7.69 13.20 0.58
C CYS A 97 -6.48 13.64 1.40
N TRP A 98 -5.35 13.88 0.73
CA TRP A 98 -4.15 14.44 1.36
C TRP A 98 -3.65 15.69 0.65
N GLY A 99 -3.30 16.71 1.43
CA GLY A 99 -2.67 17.95 0.99
C GLY A 99 -3.65 19.06 0.63
N GLU A 100 -3.18 20.31 0.75
CA GLU A 100 -3.88 21.55 0.46
C GLU A 100 -3.21 22.33 -0.69
N SER A 101 -2.45 21.62 -1.55
CA SER A 101 -1.71 22.18 -2.68
C SER A 101 -0.46 22.99 -2.30
N ASP A 102 0.08 22.78 -1.09
CA ASP A 102 1.41 23.25 -0.70
C ASP A 102 2.40 22.09 -0.78
N ARG A 103 3.09 21.96 -1.92
CA ARG A 103 4.01 20.84 -2.18
C ARG A 103 5.10 20.66 -1.11
N GLY A 104 5.59 21.75 -0.53
CA GLY A 104 6.66 21.69 0.47
C GLY A 104 6.18 21.07 1.77
N TRP A 105 5.00 21.50 2.22
CA TRP A 105 4.36 20.97 3.43
C TRP A 105 3.72 19.60 3.20
N ASP A 106 3.03 19.42 2.07
CA ASP A 106 2.24 18.23 1.72
C ASP A 106 3.10 17.07 1.19
N GLN A 107 4.36 17.36 0.85
CA GLN A 107 5.34 16.41 0.31
C GLN A 107 4.82 15.65 -0.91
N THR A 108 4.24 16.37 -1.87
CA THR A 108 3.65 15.85 -3.12
C THR A 108 4.57 16.11 -4.32
N SER A 109 4.32 15.44 -5.45
CA SER A 109 5.08 15.68 -6.69
C SER A 109 4.59 16.89 -7.49
N ARG A 110 3.30 17.25 -7.35
CA ARG A 110 2.66 18.46 -7.91
C ARG A 110 2.13 19.35 -6.78
N ASN A 111 1.97 20.65 -7.01
CA ASN A 111 1.28 21.58 -6.08
C ASN A 111 -0.24 21.32 -6.10
N GLN A 112 -0.63 20.14 -5.63
CA GLN A 112 -1.98 19.61 -5.72
C GLN A 112 -2.18 18.57 -4.61
N SER A 113 -3.43 18.14 -4.44
CA SER A 113 -3.79 17.09 -3.48
C SER A 113 -3.62 15.68 -4.09
N ASN A 114 -3.54 14.67 -3.22
CA ASN A 114 -3.49 13.25 -3.57
C ASN A 114 -4.74 12.52 -3.07
N LEU A 115 -5.21 11.54 -3.84
CA LEU A 115 -6.15 10.56 -3.34
C LEU A 115 -5.41 9.62 -2.39
N VAL A 116 -6.04 9.27 -1.27
CA VAL A 116 -5.50 8.34 -0.28
C VAL A 116 -6.36 7.10 -0.29
N LEU A 117 -5.72 5.94 -0.46
CA LEU A 117 -6.30 4.66 -0.10
C LEU A 117 -5.84 4.28 1.32
N GLN A 118 -6.79 4.11 2.22
CA GLN A 118 -6.57 3.63 3.58
C GLN A 118 -6.91 2.13 3.65
N VAL A 119 -5.93 1.33 4.08
CA VAL A 119 -6.10 -0.10 4.36
C VAL A 119 -6.28 -0.25 5.86
N ASN A 120 -7.52 -0.48 6.28
CA ASN A 120 -7.90 -0.51 7.68
C ASN A 120 -8.05 -1.93 8.22
N PHE A 121 -7.83 -2.08 9.52
CA PHE A 121 -8.11 -3.30 10.25
C PHE A 121 -9.62 -3.63 10.29
N THR A 122 -9.95 -4.86 10.66
CA THR A 122 -11.32 -5.37 10.82
C THR A 122 -11.80 -5.32 12.27
N GLY A 123 -13.02 -5.83 12.51
CA GLY A 123 -13.57 -6.05 13.86
C GLY A 123 -12.73 -6.98 14.71
N GLU A 124 -12.30 -8.10 14.13
CA GLU A 124 -11.48 -9.10 14.82
C GLU A 124 -10.20 -8.50 15.41
N HIS A 125 -9.48 -7.68 14.64
CA HIS A 125 -8.32 -6.96 15.17
C HIS A 125 -8.70 -5.94 16.25
N LEU A 126 -9.81 -5.23 16.09
CA LEU A 126 -10.27 -4.24 17.07
C LEU A 126 -10.61 -4.88 18.42
N ASP A 127 -11.10 -6.12 18.44
CA ASP A 127 -11.38 -6.86 19.66
C ASP A 127 -10.08 -7.25 20.38
N GLU A 128 -9.09 -7.76 19.63
CA GLU A 128 -7.75 -8.05 20.17
C GLU A 128 -7.03 -6.79 20.68
N TYR A 129 -7.14 -5.69 19.93
CA TYR A 129 -6.62 -4.39 20.33
C TYR A 129 -7.23 -3.93 21.67
N LYS A 130 -8.56 -3.99 21.83
CA LYS A 130 -9.23 -3.65 23.09
C LYS A 130 -8.78 -4.54 24.25
N ARG A 131 -8.69 -5.85 24.00
CA ARG A 131 -8.33 -6.86 25.00
C ARG A 131 -6.90 -6.67 25.51
N LEU A 132 -5.95 -6.44 24.60
CA LEU A 132 -4.52 -6.47 24.89
C LEU A 132 -3.92 -5.09 25.13
N ILE A 133 -4.26 -4.10 24.31
CA ILE A 133 -3.72 -2.74 24.45
C ILE A 133 -4.47 -1.93 25.51
N LYS A 134 -5.77 -2.21 25.69
CA LYS A 134 -6.65 -1.52 26.65
C LYS A 134 -6.48 0.00 26.53
N PRO A 135 -6.76 0.56 25.35
CA PRO A 135 -6.41 1.94 25.06
C PRO A 135 -7.21 2.91 25.92
N GLU A 136 -6.60 4.02 26.32
CA GLU A 136 -7.27 5.09 27.05
C GLU A 136 -8.29 5.83 26.18
N ASN A 137 -8.04 5.87 24.86
CA ASN A 137 -8.90 6.49 23.86
C ASN A 137 -9.21 5.48 22.74
N MET A 138 -10.49 5.29 22.44
CA MET A 138 -10.94 4.38 21.37
C MET A 138 -10.96 5.04 19.98
N THR A 139 -10.98 6.37 19.93
CA THR A 139 -11.04 7.15 18.67
C THR A 139 -9.64 7.32 18.07
N TYR A 140 -8.63 7.57 18.90
CA TYR A 140 -7.24 7.72 18.49
C TYR A 140 -6.38 6.68 19.18
N GLY A 141 -5.82 5.76 18.40
CA GLY A 141 -4.97 4.70 18.92
C GLY A 141 -3.55 5.19 19.24
N PRO A 142 -2.82 4.50 20.13
CA PRO A 142 -1.47 4.90 20.52
C PRO A 142 -0.46 4.81 19.38
N PHE A 143 -0.79 4.11 18.29
CA PHE A 143 0.10 3.85 17.16
C PHE A 143 -0.25 4.68 15.92
N GLU A 144 -1.17 5.64 16.06
CA GLU A 144 -1.58 6.54 14.99
C GLU A 144 -0.75 7.83 15.00
N ASN A 145 -0.58 8.43 13.83
CA ASN A 145 0.03 9.73 13.67
C ASN A 145 -0.97 10.68 13.00
N SER A 146 -1.42 11.72 13.72
CA SER A 146 -2.37 12.70 13.20
C SER A 146 -1.80 13.55 12.05
N GLY A 147 -0.48 13.55 11.88
CA GLY A 147 0.18 14.15 10.74
C GLY A 147 0.20 13.27 9.49
N HIS A 148 -0.43 12.09 9.50
CA HIS A 148 -0.50 11.16 8.38
C HIS A 148 -1.97 10.85 8.00
N PRO A 149 -2.26 10.35 6.79
CA PRO A 149 -3.63 10.20 6.29
C PRO A 149 -4.34 8.94 6.86
N ILE A 150 -4.61 8.96 8.16
CA ILE A 150 -5.29 7.89 8.90
C ILE A 150 -6.82 8.06 8.90
N ASN A 151 -7.53 6.94 9.02
CA ASN A 151 -8.99 6.93 9.13
C ASN A 151 -9.42 7.35 10.53
N ASN A 152 -10.10 8.49 10.65
CA ASN A 152 -10.64 9.00 11.90
C ASN A 152 -12.11 8.59 12.17
N LYS A 153 -12.72 7.78 11.28
CA LYS A 153 -14.13 7.38 11.35
C LYS A 153 -14.35 5.95 11.89
N GLY A 154 -13.37 5.39 12.58
CA GLY A 154 -13.58 4.30 13.53
C GLY A 154 -12.77 3.01 13.32
N ARG A 155 -12.32 2.69 12.10
CA ARG A 155 -11.38 1.56 11.88
C ARG A 155 -9.97 2.10 11.77
N HIS A 156 -9.09 1.68 12.67
CA HIS A 156 -7.69 2.07 12.63
C HIS A 156 -7.01 1.68 11.30
N THR A 157 -6.22 2.60 10.76
CA THR A 157 -5.48 2.40 9.51
C THR A 157 -4.21 1.60 9.77
N MET A 158 -4.09 0.43 9.15
CA MET A 158 -2.88 -0.38 9.18
C MET A 158 -1.82 0.24 8.26
N ALA A 159 -2.21 0.56 7.04
CA ALA A 159 -1.35 1.11 6.00
C ALA A 159 -2.15 2.07 5.13
N TRP A 160 -1.45 2.99 4.47
CA TRP A 160 -2.06 3.94 3.55
C TRP A 160 -1.18 4.10 2.31
N VAL A 161 -1.83 4.48 1.21
CA VAL A 161 -1.18 4.77 -0.06
C VAL A 161 -1.66 6.12 -0.57
N ARG A 162 -0.74 7.04 -0.83
CA ARG A 162 -1.03 8.29 -1.55
C ARG A 162 -0.83 8.05 -3.04
N LEU A 163 -1.78 8.50 -3.84
CA LEU A 163 -1.74 8.39 -5.29
C LEU A 163 -2.16 9.70 -5.94
N ASP A 164 -1.48 10.02 -7.04
CA ASP A 164 -1.86 11.11 -7.95
C ASP A 164 -2.17 10.50 -9.31
N PHE A 165 -3.11 11.07 -10.06
CA PHE A 165 -3.45 10.53 -11.37
C PHE A 165 -3.96 11.59 -12.33
N ASP A 166 -4.06 11.19 -13.59
CA ASP A 166 -4.65 11.96 -14.66
C ASP A 166 -5.38 11.02 -15.61
N LEU A 167 -6.70 11.19 -15.71
CA LEU A 167 -7.54 10.35 -16.56
C LEU A 167 -7.30 10.61 -18.06
N ALA A 168 -6.85 11.82 -18.43
CA ALA A 168 -6.63 12.18 -19.82
C ALA A 168 -5.36 11.53 -20.39
N THR A 169 -4.30 11.42 -19.59
CA THR A 169 -3.10 10.66 -19.97
C THR A 169 -3.21 9.17 -19.64
N ASN A 170 -4.25 8.76 -18.90
CA ASN A 170 -4.44 7.37 -18.47
C ASN A 170 -3.23 6.87 -17.67
N GLU A 171 -2.77 7.72 -16.74
CA GLU A 171 -1.61 7.49 -15.89
C GLU A 171 -1.94 7.73 -14.43
N ALA A 172 -1.41 6.86 -13.57
CA ALA A 172 -1.39 7.06 -12.13
C ALA A 172 0.04 7.03 -11.62
N LEU A 173 0.33 7.75 -10.53
CA LEU A 173 1.58 7.72 -9.79
C LEU A 173 1.29 7.33 -8.36
N ILE A 174 1.88 6.22 -7.94
CA ILE A 174 1.96 5.85 -6.53
C ILE A 174 3.01 6.76 -5.89
N GLU A 175 2.51 7.75 -5.16
CA GLU A 175 3.31 8.79 -4.53
C GLU A 175 4.06 8.22 -3.31
N GLU A 176 3.35 7.48 -2.48
CA GLU A 176 3.90 6.96 -1.23
C GLU A 176 3.06 5.80 -0.68
N ILE A 177 3.72 4.87 -0.01
CA ILE A 177 3.13 3.76 0.73
C ILE A 177 3.81 3.66 2.08
N GLN A 178 3.02 3.68 3.16
CA GLN A 178 3.55 3.53 4.52
C GLN A 178 2.61 2.72 5.41
N ASN A 179 3.17 2.28 6.53
CA ASN A 179 2.44 1.78 7.69
C ASN A 179 3.00 2.46 8.93
N ASP A 180 2.14 3.10 9.70
CA ASP A 180 2.52 3.69 10.99
C ASP A 180 2.24 2.70 12.11
N TRP A 181 1.02 2.16 12.13
CA TRP A 181 0.53 1.31 13.21
C TRP A 181 1.48 0.16 13.58
N LEU A 182 1.89 -0.65 12.59
CA LEU A 182 2.75 -1.80 12.84
C LEU A 182 4.17 -1.37 13.24
N ARG A 183 4.68 -0.28 12.66
CA ARG A 183 6.00 0.27 12.97
C ARG A 183 6.04 0.82 14.39
N GLU A 184 5.07 1.65 14.76
CA GLU A 184 4.97 2.27 16.08
C GLU A 184 4.71 1.21 17.17
N ALA A 185 3.87 0.20 16.91
CA ALA A 185 3.67 -0.89 17.85
C ALA A 185 4.95 -1.70 18.14
N ASN A 186 5.76 -1.99 17.10
CA ASN A 186 7.07 -2.62 17.27
C ASN A 186 8.06 -1.71 18.02
N SER A 187 8.07 -0.41 17.71
CA SER A 187 8.89 0.57 18.43
C SER A 187 8.53 0.66 19.91
N ALA A 188 7.24 0.64 20.24
CA ALA A 188 6.74 0.67 21.61
C ALA A 188 7.21 -0.55 22.41
N LEU A 189 7.06 -1.76 21.86
CA LEU A 189 7.53 -2.98 22.52
C LEU A 189 9.05 -2.96 22.70
N LYS A 190 9.81 -2.61 21.66
CA LYS A 190 11.27 -2.55 21.71
C LYS A 190 11.76 -1.57 22.78
N GLN A 191 11.19 -0.36 22.82
CA GLN A 191 11.55 0.63 23.84
C GLN A 191 11.20 0.17 25.26
N LEU A 192 10.05 -0.50 25.42
CA LEU A 192 9.66 -1.08 26.71
C LEU A 192 10.66 -2.15 27.17
N GLU A 193 11.01 -3.09 26.29
CA GLU A 193 11.98 -4.15 26.57
C GLU A 193 13.35 -3.57 26.95
N GLU A 194 13.81 -2.54 26.24
CA GLU A 194 15.06 -1.84 26.54
C GLU A 194 15.03 -1.18 27.93
N LYS A 195 13.96 -0.46 28.29
CA LYS A 195 13.84 0.13 29.64
C LYS A 195 13.71 -0.93 30.74
N ARG A 196 13.04 -2.05 30.46
CA ARG A 196 12.84 -3.14 31.43
C ARG A 196 14.11 -3.88 31.80
N LYS A 197 15.18 -3.77 31.00
CA LYS A 197 16.53 -4.25 31.37
C LYS A 197 17.06 -3.54 32.63
N ASN A 198 16.74 -2.26 32.82
CA ASN A 198 17.19 -1.46 33.96
C ASN A 198 16.10 -1.33 35.04
N ASN A 199 14.82 -1.37 34.67
CA ASN A 199 13.70 -1.33 35.60
C ASN A 199 12.61 -2.34 35.18
N PRO A 200 12.63 -3.57 35.74
CA PRO A 200 11.67 -4.63 35.41
C PRO A 200 10.20 -4.29 35.65
N ASN A 201 9.89 -3.23 36.41
CA ASN A 201 8.52 -2.80 36.69
C ASN A 201 8.02 -1.71 35.75
N THR A 202 8.82 -1.30 34.76
CA THR A 202 8.40 -0.31 33.75
C THR A 202 7.14 -0.81 33.02
N LYS A 203 6.08 0.01 33.03
CA LYS A 203 4.81 -0.23 32.36
C LYS A 203 4.83 0.33 30.93
N PRO A 204 4.04 -0.24 30.00
CA PRO A 204 3.91 0.30 28.64
C PRO A 204 3.58 1.79 28.58
N SER A 205 2.61 2.27 29.39
CA SER A 205 2.21 3.68 29.43
C SER A 205 3.34 4.67 29.79
N GLN A 206 4.43 4.19 30.41
CA GLN A 206 5.60 5.02 30.76
C GLN A 206 6.60 5.18 29.62
N VAL A 207 6.46 4.41 28.54
CA VAL A 207 7.28 4.53 27.32
C VAL A 207 6.48 4.99 26.12
N TRP A 208 5.18 4.68 26.11
CA TRP A 208 4.28 5.00 25.02
C TRP A 208 2.91 5.37 25.56
N TYR A 209 2.47 6.59 25.29
CA TYR A 209 1.19 7.09 25.79
C TYR A 209 0.01 6.30 25.19
N GLY A 210 -1.07 6.12 25.97
CA GLY A 210 -2.31 5.49 25.51
C GLY A 210 -2.33 3.96 25.55
N ILE A 211 -1.30 3.29 26.08
CA ILE A 211 -1.28 1.82 26.28
C ILE A 211 -1.61 1.49 27.75
N GLY A 212 -2.82 0.99 28.01
CA GLY A 212 -3.26 0.54 29.33
C GLY A 212 -2.94 -0.93 29.65
N GLY A 213 -2.54 -1.70 28.64
CA GLY A 213 -2.11 -3.10 28.78
C GLY A 213 -0.83 -3.28 29.60
N SER A 214 -0.60 -4.50 30.08
CA SER A 214 0.65 -4.92 30.71
C SER A 214 1.75 -5.21 29.68
N HIS A 215 2.98 -5.42 30.14
CA HIS A 215 4.10 -5.84 29.28
C HIS A 215 3.77 -7.10 28.46
N ASN A 216 3.22 -8.12 29.11
CA ASN A 216 2.91 -9.39 28.44
C ASN A 216 1.79 -9.22 27.40
N GLU A 217 0.80 -8.38 27.70
CA GLU A 217 -0.30 -8.11 26.77
C GLU A 217 0.17 -7.28 25.56
N LEU A 218 1.06 -6.30 25.75
CA LEU A 218 1.69 -5.59 24.63
C LEU A 218 2.54 -6.55 23.78
N ALA A 219 3.34 -7.42 24.42
CA ALA A 219 4.14 -8.40 23.71
C ALA A 219 3.25 -9.38 22.91
N GLU A 220 2.17 -9.88 23.50
CA GLU A 220 1.19 -10.74 22.83
C GLU A 220 0.56 -10.03 21.63
N TYR A 221 0.16 -8.76 21.79
CA TYR A 221 -0.42 -7.98 20.71
C TYR A 221 0.55 -7.82 19.53
N VAL A 222 1.79 -7.41 19.79
CA VAL A 222 2.77 -7.13 18.74
C VAL A 222 3.29 -8.41 18.08
N GLN A 223 3.58 -9.45 18.87
CA GLN A 223 4.26 -10.65 18.40
C GLN A 223 3.29 -11.74 17.93
N THR A 224 2.01 -11.66 18.31
CA THR A 224 0.98 -12.64 17.93
C THR A 224 -0.13 -12.00 17.12
N ALA A 225 -0.87 -11.03 17.69
CA ALA A 225 -2.04 -10.46 17.01
C ALA A 225 -1.66 -9.68 15.73
N LEU A 226 -0.56 -8.92 15.76
CA LEU A 226 -0.07 -8.15 14.61
C LEU A 226 0.77 -8.97 13.62
N LYS A 227 1.24 -10.16 14.01
CA LYS A 227 2.19 -10.95 13.20
C LYS A 227 1.69 -11.30 11.80
N PRO A 228 0.41 -11.71 11.59
CA PRO A 228 -0.08 -11.96 10.24
C PRO A 228 0.00 -10.72 9.34
N TYR A 229 -0.33 -9.55 9.89
CA TYR A 229 -0.30 -8.28 9.16
C TYR A 229 1.13 -7.82 8.83
N GLN A 230 2.05 -7.97 9.78
CA GLN A 230 3.48 -7.62 9.59
C GLN A 230 4.10 -8.34 8.39
N GLN A 231 3.65 -9.55 8.07
CA GLN A 231 4.21 -10.36 6.99
C GLN A 231 3.77 -9.92 5.59
N VAL A 232 2.62 -9.24 5.47
CA VAL A 232 1.99 -8.96 4.17
C VAL A 232 1.59 -7.51 3.95
N TRP A 233 1.69 -6.63 4.95
CA TRP A 233 1.13 -5.26 4.87
C TRP A 233 1.50 -4.50 3.58
N SER A 234 2.76 -4.61 3.14
CA SER A 234 3.26 -3.90 1.95
C SER A 234 2.70 -4.50 0.66
N GLU A 235 2.53 -5.82 0.63
CA GLU A 235 1.90 -6.51 -0.49
C GLU A 235 0.40 -6.18 -0.55
N VAL A 236 -0.28 -6.19 0.60
CA VAL A 236 -1.70 -5.82 0.73
C VAL A 236 -1.93 -4.41 0.21
N ALA A 237 -1.16 -3.43 0.70
CA ALA A 237 -1.37 -2.03 0.35
C ALA A 237 -1.09 -1.75 -1.14
N LEU A 238 -0.02 -2.31 -1.71
CA LEU A 238 0.26 -2.16 -3.14
C LEU A 238 -0.74 -2.92 -4.01
N ALA A 239 -1.19 -4.11 -3.61
CA ALA A 239 -2.21 -4.86 -4.35
C ALA A 239 -3.55 -4.10 -4.35
N ALA A 240 -3.97 -3.60 -3.18
CA ALA A 240 -5.22 -2.86 -3.04
C ALA A 240 -5.21 -1.57 -3.87
N VAL A 241 -4.11 -0.82 -3.89
CA VAL A 241 -4.04 0.40 -4.71
C VAL A 241 -4.01 0.08 -6.20
N ILE A 242 -3.33 -1.00 -6.62
CA ILE A 242 -3.34 -1.41 -8.03
C ILE A 242 -4.75 -1.83 -8.46
N GLN A 243 -5.48 -2.55 -7.59
CA GLN A 243 -6.87 -2.91 -7.85
C GLN A 243 -7.75 -1.66 -7.99
N LEU A 244 -7.66 -0.71 -7.06
CA LEU A 244 -8.36 0.58 -7.14
C LEU A 244 -8.05 1.29 -8.47
N ILE A 245 -6.77 1.42 -8.81
CA ILE A 245 -6.33 2.11 -10.04
C ILE A 245 -6.88 1.41 -11.28
N ARG A 246 -6.81 0.07 -11.34
CA ARG A 246 -7.16 -0.68 -12.54
C ARG A 246 -8.67 -0.91 -12.72
N GLU A 247 -9.35 -1.27 -11.63
CA GLU A 247 -10.75 -1.70 -11.66
C GLU A 247 -11.73 -0.56 -11.39
N GLU A 248 -11.38 0.39 -10.52
CA GLU A 248 -12.29 1.49 -10.16
C GLU A 248 -11.98 2.76 -10.96
N LEU A 249 -10.70 3.13 -11.12
CA LEU A 249 -10.31 4.31 -11.91
C LEU A 249 -10.18 4.02 -13.41
N GLY A 250 -10.08 2.74 -13.80
CA GLY A 250 -9.90 2.32 -15.20
C GLY A 250 -8.53 2.65 -15.79
N ILE A 251 -7.54 3.00 -14.96
CA ILE A 251 -6.22 3.45 -15.41
C ILE A 251 -5.31 2.25 -15.69
N THR A 252 -4.56 2.30 -16.80
CA THR A 252 -3.71 1.19 -17.25
C THR A 252 -2.21 1.43 -17.09
N THR A 253 -1.76 2.68 -17.00
CA THR A 253 -0.33 3.00 -16.81
C THR A 253 -0.08 3.45 -15.39
N ILE A 254 0.69 2.66 -14.63
CA ILE A 254 0.98 2.93 -13.23
C ILE A 254 2.47 3.21 -13.08
N TYR A 255 2.78 4.42 -12.63
CA TYR A 255 4.10 4.83 -12.20
C TYR A 255 4.24 4.69 -10.69
N TYR A 256 5.48 4.53 -10.25
CA TYR A 256 5.87 4.46 -8.85
C TYR A 256 7.23 5.15 -8.72
N HIS A 257 7.40 6.01 -7.71
CA HIS A 257 8.68 6.69 -7.48
C HIS A 257 9.86 5.73 -7.26
N THR A 258 11.01 6.03 -7.86
CA THR A 258 12.27 5.54 -7.29
C THR A 258 12.59 6.32 -6.02
N TYR A 259 13.40 5.73 -5.13
CA TYR A 259 13.81 6.38 -3.90
C TYR A 259 14.46 7.75 -4.15
N ASP A 260 15.38 7.82 -5.11
CA ASP A 260 16.17 9.03 -5.36
C ASP A 260 15.35 10.13 -6.05
N THR A 261 14.50 9.79 -7.01
CA THR A 261 13.63 10.76 -7.68
C THR A 261 12.56 11.28 -6.75
N GLY A 262 11.88 10.38 -6.02
CA GLY A 262 10.84 10.75 -5.05
C GLY A 262 11.37 11.67 -3.96
N LYS A 263 12.56 11.37 -3.41
CA LYS A 263 13.19 12.22 -2.40
C LYS A 263 13.46 13.64 -2.92
N LYS A 264 14.03 13.75 -4.13
CA LYS A 264 14.43 15.03 -4.70
C LYS A 264 13.24 15.87 -5.15
N ILE A 265 12.25 15.27 -5.82
CA ILE A 265 11.10 16.02 -6.33
C ILE A 265 10.21 16.52 -5.20
N LYS A 266 10.11 15.77 -4.10
CA LYS A 266 9.31 16.13 -2.92
C LYS A 266 10.06 17.01 -1.93
N ASP A 267 11.39 17.12 -2.06
CA ASP A 267 12.24 17.90 -1.17
C ASP A 267 12.12 17.49 0.31
N ILE A 268 12.06 16.17 0.55
CA ILE A 268 11.88 15.61 1.90
C ILE A 268 13.20 15.47 2.64
N GLY A 269 13.24 16.03 3.86
CA GLY A 269 14.41 15.95 4.76
C GLY A 269 14.55 14.58 5.41
N SER A 270 13.45 13.97 5.84
CA SER A 270 13.42 12.59 6.33
C SER A 270 13.33 11.62 5.15
N SER A 271 14.13 10.56 5.21
CA SER A 271 14.18 9.59 4.13
C SER A 271 13.20 8.44 4.37
N PRO A 272 12.32 8.11 3.42
CA PRO A 272 11.37 7.03 3.60
C PRO A 272 12.10 5.67 3.58
N PRO A 273 11.47 4.57 4.04
CA PRO A 273 12.11 3.26 4.03
C PRO A 273 12.53 2.82 2.63
N ARG A 274 13.84 2.76 2.36
CA ARG A 274 14.39 2.50 1.01
C ARG A 274 13.87 1.21 0.38
N SER A 275 13.56 0.19 1.19
CA SER A 275 13.00 -1.08 0.71
C SER A 275 11.66 -0.92 -0.02
N MET A 276 10.81 0.01 0.43
CA MET A 276 9.52 0.30 -0.21
C MET A 276 9.68 0.89 -1.61
N TYR A 277 10.80 1.55 -1.88
CA TYR A 277 11.07 2.22 -3.16
C TYR A 277 12.09 1.47 -4.02
N THR A 278 12.42 0.23 -3.67
CA THR A 278 13.43 -0.57 -4.40
C THR A 278 13.01 -2.03 -4.58
N LYS A 279 12.56 -2.69 -3.51
CA LYS A 279 12.20 -4.12 -3.54
C LYS A 279 10.74 -4.32 -3.91
N LEU A 280 9.83 -3.56 -3.30
CA LEU A 280 8.39 -3.75 -3.46
C LEU A 280 7.90 -3.56 -4.92
N PRO A 281 8.30 -2.49 -5.66
CA PRO A 281 7.86 -2.34 -7.05
C PRO A 281 8.35 -3.49 -7.94
N LYS A 282 9.61 -3.90 -7.77
CA LYS A 282 10.20 -5.02 -8.52
C LYS A 282 9.48 -6.32 -8.22
N GLN A 283 9.11 -6.56 -6.96
CA GLN A 283 8.31 -7.72 -6.55
C GLN A 283 6.96 -7.78 -7.28
N PHE A 284 6.36 -6.64 -7.61
CA PHE A 284 5.10 -6.54 -8.37
C PHE A 284 5.28 -6.52 -9.89
N GLY A 285 6.51 -6.64 -10.40
CA GLY A 285 6.78 -6.67 -11.84
C GLY A 285 6.90 -5.29 -12.49
N PHE A 286 6.98 -4.21 -11.71
CA PHE A 286 7.32 -2.91 -12.26
C PHE A 286 8.73 -2.93 -12.87
N LYS A 287 8.90 -2.24 -14.00
CA LYS A 287 10.18 -2.05 -14.68
C LYS A 287 10.70 -0.64 -14.44
N GLN A 288 12.01 -0.50 -14.31
CA GLN A 288 12.63 0.81 -14.21
C GLN A 288 12.58 1.53 -15.56
N THR A 289 12.32 2.83 -15.56
CA THR A 289 12.26 3.68 -16.76
C THR A 289 12.74 5.10 -16.46
N THR A 290 13.26 5.77 -17.48
CA THR A 290 13.56 7.21 -17.46
C THR A 290 12.41 8.04 -18.05
N GLU A 291 11.39 7.38 -18.58
CA GLU A 291 10.16 8.00 -19.05
C GLU A 291 9.40 8.59 -17.85
N THR A 292 9.17 9.89 -17.89
CA THR A 292 8.46 10.61 -16.83
C THR A 292 6.97 10.63 -17.12
N PRO A 293 6.08 10.47 -16.11
CA PRO A 293 4.64 10.60 -16.30
C PRO A 293 4.29 11.88 -17.08
N GLU A 294 3.48 11.76 -18.12
CA GLU A 294 3.14 12.87 -19.00
C GLU A 294 2.45 14.00 -18.23
N PHE A 295 1.55 13.66 -17.30
CA PHE A 295 0.84 14.66 -16.50
C PHE A 295 1.77 15.49 -15.59
N LEU A 296 2.89 14.93 -15.12
CA LEU A 296 3.90 15.69 -14.37
C LEU A 296 4.69 16.64 -15.27
N MET A 297 4.90 16.26 -16.54
CA MET A 297 5.57 17.11 -17.52
C MET A 297 4.68 18.24 -18.02
N LYS A 298 3.35 18.06 -18.01
CA LYS A 298 2.37 19.11 -18.29
C LYS A 298 2.32 20.15 -17.17
N ASP A 299 2.49 19.74 -15.91
CA ASP A 299 2.57 20.66 -14.78
C ASP A 299 3.86 21.51 -14.81
N LYS A 300 3.71 22.84 -14.73
CA LYS A 300 4.84 23.78 -14.87
C LYS A 300 5.83 23.65 -13.70
N VAL A 301 5.34 23.42 -12.49
CA VAL A 301 6.14 23.40 -11.27
C VAL A 301 6.92 22.08 -11.20
N SER A 302 6.24 20.95 -11.32
CA SER A 302 6.85 19.62 -11.34
C SER A 302 7.87 19.49 -12.46
N ARG A 303 7.55 19.96 -13.67
CA ARG A 303 8.50 19.97 -14.78
C ARG A 303 9.78 20.75 -14.45
N ARG A 304 9.68 21.89 -13.74
CA ARG A 304 10.86 22.67 -13.33
C ARG A 304 11.73 21.87 -12.36
N TYR A 305 11.15 21.22 -11.36
CA TYR A 305 11.89 20.40 -10.39
C TYR A 305 12.51 19.17 -11.05
N LEU A 306 11.77 18.49 -11.91
CA LEU A 306 12.25 17.32 -12.65
C LEU A 306 13.46 17.65 -13.53
N LYS A 307 13.47 18.81 -14.18
CA LYS A 307 14.64 19.28 -14.95
C LYS A 307 15.88 19.54 -14.09
N ALA A 308 15.72 19.82 -12.79
CA ALA A 308 16.84 20.00 -11.87
C ALA A 308 17.39 18.67 -11.34
N ILE A 309 16.63 17.56 -11.49
CA ILE A 309 17.08 16.23 -11.10
C ILE A 309 17.94 15.65 -12.22
N LYS A 310 19.20 15.34 -11.91
CA LYS A 310 20.06 14.59 -12.82
C LYS A 310 19.47 13.19 -13.03
N GLN A 311 18.96 12.93 -14.24
CA GLN A 311 18.37 11.65 -14.67
C GLN A 311 17.23 11.17 -13.75
N PRO A 312 16.03 11.77 -13.81
CA PRO A 312 14.90 11.26 -13.05
C PRO A 312 14.53 9.85 -13.53
N GLU A 313 14.27 8.96 -12.58
CA GLU A 313 13.94 7.56 -12.81
C GLU A 313 12.67 7.16 -12.06
N TRP A 314 11.94 6.24 -12.66
CA TRP A 314 10.65 5.76 -12.20
C TRP A 314 10.57 4.25 -12.30
N PHE A 315 9.64 3.66 -11.59
CA PHE A 315 9.10 2.35 -11.88
C PHE A 315 7.82 2.52 -12.68
N VAL A 316 7.61 1.69 -13.69
CA VAL A 316 6.40 1.68 -14.52
C VAL A 316 5.86 0.27 -14.69
N MET A 317 4.53 0.14 -14.65
CA MET A 317 3.78 -1.07 -14.95
C MET A 317 2.62 -0.70 -15.87
N ARG A 318 2.42 -1.49 -16.92
CA ARG A 318 1.33 -1.31 -17.90
C ARG A 318 0.39 -2.52 -17.84
N LEU A 319 -0.88 -2.30 -17.51
CA LEU A 319 -1.94 -3.29 -17.24
C LEU A 319 -3.09 -3.25 -18.25
#